data_AF-A0A1V1P5Q2-F1
#
_entry.id   AF-A0A1V1P5Q2-F1
#
_cell.length_a   1.000
_cell.length_b   1.000
_cell.length_c   1.000
_cell.angle_alpha   90.00
_cell.angle_beta   90.00
_cell.angle_gamma   90.00
#
_symmetry.space_group_name_H-M   'P 1'
#
loop_
_entity.id
_entity.type
_entity.pdbx_description
1 polymer ?
#
loop_
_entity_poly.entity_id
_entity_poly.type
_entity_poly.pdbx_seq_one_letter_code
_entity_poly.pdbx_strand_id
1 'polypeptide(L)'
;MQKYKILAEGQNYHIKIEKNIQKFGFFTTRYIESINLSDAKTRAINLLNNELQEISLNDKADPPIIRIDECTEIESFDDCKVPGSGFTWYKDEDSKT
;
A
#
# COMPACT_ATOMS: atom_id res chain seq x y z
N MET A 1 9.40 8.34 -19.56
CA MET A 1 8.69 8.50 -18.27
C MET A 1 9.70 8.28 -17.15
N GLN A 2 9.57 8.99 -16.04
CA GLN A 2 10.41 8.80 -14.85
C GLN A 2 9.96 7.53 -14.12
N LYS A 3 10.89 6.85 -13.48
CA LYS A 3 10.66 5.60 -12.75
C LYS A 3 10.79 5.88 -11.26
N TYR A 4 9.82 5.43 -10.48
CA TYR A 4 9.78 5.66 -9.04
C TYR A 4 9.65 4.36 -8.27
N LYS A 5 10.41 4.25 -7.18
CA LYS A 5 10.18 3.29 -6.09
C LYS A 5 9.40 4.00 -5.00
N ILE A 6 8.27 3.43 -4.60
CA ILE A 6 7.35 3.99 -3.62
C ILE A 6 7.18 2.99 -2.50
N LEU A 7 7.54 3.38 -1.27
CA LEU A 7 7.17 2.67 -0.06
C LEU A 7 5.86 3.27 0.45
N ALA A 8 4.85 2.42 0.64
CA ALA A 8 3.58 2.81 1.19
C ALA A 8 3.25 1.99 2.44
N GLU A 9 2.61 2.65 3.38
CA GLU A 9 2.05 2.06 4.58
C GLU A 9 0.52 2.12 4.51
N GLY A 10 -0.12 0.96 4.64
CA GLY A 10 -1.56 0.88 4.88
C GLY A 10 -1.83 0.70 6.36
N GLN A 11 -2.83 1.40 6.88
CA GLN A 11 -3.25 1.35 8.28
C GLN A 11 -4.76 1.12 8.35
N ASN A 12 -5.22 0.56 9.47
CA ASN A 12 -6.63 0.32 9.72
C ASN A 12 -7.30 -0.60 8.69
N TYR A 13 -6.64 -1.66 8.25
CA TYR A 13 -7.24 -2.66 7.37
C TYR A 13 -7.88 -3.78 8.19
N HIS A 14 -9.21 -3.85 8.17
CA HIS A 14 -9.94 -5.00 8.69
C HIS A 14 -9.93 -6.11 7.64
N ILE A 15 -9.15 -7.16 7.85
CA ILE A 15 -9.03 -8.28 6.91
C ILE A 15 -9.33 -9.60 7.61
N LYS A 16 -9.83 -10.57 6.85
CA LYS A 16 -10.11 -11.92 7.36
C LYS A 16 -8.92 -12.82 7.11
N ILE A 17 -8.28 -13.27 8.20
CA ILE A 17 -7.25 -14.30 8.16
C ILE A 17 -7.80 -15.53 8.89
N GLU A 18 -7.81 -16.67 8.19
CA GLU A 18 -8.47 -17.90 8.62
C GLU A 18 -9.96 -17.70 8.94
N LYS A 19 -10.31 -17.62 10.23
CA LYS A 19 -11.68 -17.50 10.73
C LYS A 19 -11.97 -16.17 11.44
N ASN A 20 -10.95 -15.34 11.65
CA ASN A 20 -11.08 -14.12 12.44
C ASN A 20 -10.87 -12.88 11.56
N ILE A 21 -11.75 -11.89 11.73
CA ILE A 21 -11.50 -10.53 11.24
C ILE A 21 -10.65 -9.83 12.29
N GLN A 22 -9.52 -9.29 11.87
CA GLN A 22 -8.61 -8.52 12.72
C GLN A 22 -8.14 -7.29 11.95
N LYS A 23 -7.73 -6.27 12.71
CA LYS A 23 -7.16 -5.04 12.19
C LYS A 23 -5.66 -5.21 11.98
N PHE A 24 -5.20 -4.87 10.79
CA PHE A 24 -3.80 -4.94 10.40
C PHE A 24 -3.39 -3.64 9.72
N GLY A 25 -2.09 -3.36 9.80
CA GLY A 25 -1.43 -2.50 8.85
C GLY A 25 -0.49 -3.31 7.97
N PHE A 26 0.09 -2.66 6.96
CA PHE A 26 1.09 -3.27 6.12
C PHE A 26 2.09 -2.25 5.60
N PHE A 27 3.27 -2.76 5.23
CA PHE A 27 4.18 -2.07 4.32
C PHE A 27 4.23 -2.74 2.96
N THR A 28 4.37 -1.93 1.92
CA THR A 28 4.50 -2.44 0.56
C THR A 28 5.32 -1.52 -0.33
N THR A 29 5.99 -2.10 -1.33
CA THR A 29 6.77 -1.35 -2.32
C THR A 29 6.11 -1.45 -3.69
N ARG A 30 5.92 -0.30 -4.34
CA ARG A 30 5.44 -0.21 -5.73
C ARG A 30 6.47 0.47 -6.61
N TYR A 31 6.60 -0.04 -7.83
CA TYR A 31 7.46 0.51 -8.88
C TYR A 31 6.56 1.08 -9.95
N ILE A 32 6.63 2.40 -10.17
CA ILE A 32 5.69 3.13 -11.03
C ILE A 32 6.46 3.95 -12.04
N GLU A 33 6.11 3.78 -13.32
CA GLU A 33 6.46 4.75 -14.36
C GLU A 33 5.42 5.87 -14.42
N SER A 34 5.89 7.11 -14.41
CA SER A 34 5.03 8.28 -14.38
C SER A 34 5.71 9.50 -15.01
N ILE A 35 4.93 10.53 -15.30
CA ILE A 35 5.44 11.80 -15.83
C ILE A 35 6.12 12.66 -14.76
N ASN A 36 5.77 12.50 -13.48
CA ASN A 36 6.37 13.21 -12.35
C ASN A 36 6.02 12.54 -11.01
N LEU A 37 6.64 13.02 -9.93
CA LEU A 37 6.46 12.50 -8.57
C LEU A 37 5.00 12.49 -8.09
N SER A 38 4.24 13.54 -8.42
CA SER A 38 2.84 13.67 -7.95
C SER A 38 1.93 12.64 -8.63
N ASP A 39 2.09 12.43 -9.93
CA ASP A 39 1.34 11.41 -10.68
C ASP A 39 1.77 10.00 -10.23
N ALA A 40 3.05 9.77 -9.92
CA ALA A 40 3.54 8.49 -9.40
C ALA A 40 2.87 8.10 -8.07
N LYS A 41 2.79 9.04 -7.13
CA LYS A 41 2.13 8.83 -5.83
C LYS A 41 0.65 8.53 -5.99
N THR A 42 -0.06 9.31 -6.81
CA THR A 42 -1.49 9.09 -7.10
C THR A 42 -1.73 7.72 -7.72
N ARG A 43 -0.91 7.31 -8.68
CA ARG A 43 -0.99 5.99 -9.30
C ARG A 43 -0.75 4.86 -8.31
N ALA A 44 0.25 5.00 -7.43
CA ALA A 44 0.52 4.00 -6.40
C ALA A 44 -0.67 3.84 -5.43
N ILE A 45 -1.24 4.94 -4.94
CA ILE A 45 -2.41 4.89 -4.05
C ILE A 45 -3.62 4.26 -4.75
N ASN A 46 -3.91 4.66 -5.98
CA ASN A 46 -5.04 4.10 -6.73
C ASN A 46 -4.86 2.60 -7.01
N LEU A 47 -3.64 2.18 -7.35
CA LEU A 47 -3.30 0.78 -7.55
C LEU A 47 -3.53 -0.04 -6.27
N LEU A 48 -3.04 0.46 -5.13
CA LEU A 48 -3.22 -0.21 -3.84
C LEU A 48 -4.69 -0.25 -3.39
N ASN A 49 -5.43 0.84 -3.58
CA ASN A 49 -6.86 0.87 -3.29
C ASN A 49 -7.62 -0.19 -4.09
N ASN A 50 -7.31 -0.33 -5.38
CA ASN A 50 -7.95 -1.34 -6.24
C ASN A 50 -7.56 -2.77 -5.82
N GLU A 51 -6.28 -3.03 -5.52
CA GLU A 51 -5.80 -4.36 -5.09
C GLU A 51 -6.42 -4.79 -3.75
N LEU A 52 -6.64 -3.84 -2.84
CA LEU A 52 -7.10 -4.12 -1.48
C LEU A 52 -8.62 -4.02 -1.31
N GLN A 53 -9.33 -3.49 -2.30
CA GLN A 53 -10.78 -3.33 -2.25
C GLN A 53 -11.51 -4.64 -1.97
N GLU A 54 -11.04 -5.76 -2.52
CA GLU A 54 -11.71 -7.07 -2.38
C GLU A 54 -11.44 -7.73 -1.03
N ILE A 55 -10.35 -7.38 -0.35
CA ILE A 55 -9.96 -8.00 0.93
C ILE A 55 -10.30 -7.13 2.14
N SER A 56 -10.50 -5.83 1.94
CA SER A 56 -10.89 -4.90 2.99
C SER A 56 -12.35 -5.11 3.41
N LEU A 57 -12.55 -5.34 4.70
CA LEU A 57 -13.85 -5.54 5.34
C LEU A 57 -14.21 -4.36 6.25
N ASN A 58 -13.59 -3.21 6.03
CA ASN A 58 -13.84 -1.99 6.80
C ASN A 58 -15.28 -1.48 6.64
N ASP A 59 -15.83 -0.95 7.72
CA ASP A 59 -17.06 -0.16 7.67
C ASP A 59 -16.80 1.17 6.94
N LYS A 60 -17.82 1.73 6.29
CA LYS A 60 -17.73 3.04 5.63
C LYS A 60 -17.44 4.18 6.62
N ALA A 61 -17.83 4.02 7.88
CA ALA A 61 -17.56 4.98 8.96
C ALA A 61 -16.11 4.90 9.47
N ASP A 62 -15.37 3.83 9.15
CA ASP A 62 -13.98 3.61 9.59
C ASP A 62 -13.11 3.09 8.43
N PRO A 63 -12.86 3.93 7.40
CA PRO A 63 -12.13 3.50 6.22
C PRO A 63 -10.64 3.24 6.52
N PRO A 64 -10.00 2.33 5.77
CA PRO A 64 -8.55 2.17 5.85
C PRO A 64 -7.85 3.40 5.25
N ILE A 65 -6.58 3.59 5.62
CA ILE A 65 -5.77 4.72 5.13
C ILE A 65 -4.49 4.16 4.50
N ILE A 66 -4.10 4.72 3.36
CA ILE A 66 -2.79 4.48 2.74
C ILE A 66 -1.99 5.78 2.78
N ARG A 67 -0.74 5.71 3.24
CA ARG A 67 0.22 6.80 3.22
C ARG A 67 1.45 6.40 2.41
N ILE A 68 2.02 7.38 1.71
CA ILE A 68 3.33 7.20 1.08
C ILE A 68 4.38 7.59 2.11
N ASP A 69 5.19 6.62 2.51
CA ASP A 69 6.26 6.80 3.49
C ASP A 69 7.52 7.33 2.79
N GLU A 70 7.97 6.64 1.74
CA GLU A 70 9.10 7.05 0.93
C GLU A 70 8.77 7.03 -0.56
N CYS A 71 9.39 7.93 -1.32
CA CYS A 71 9.34 7.90 -2.77
C CYS A 71 10.67 8.39 -3.35
N THR A 72 11.28 7.57 -4.20
CA THR A 72 12.60 7.80 -4.77
C THR A 72 12.54 7.56 -6.27
N GLU A 73 13.07 8.50 -7.07
CA GLU A 73 13.29 8.27 -8.49
C GLU A 73 14.47 7.31 -8.69
N ILE A 74 14.33 6.37 -9.61
CA ILE A 74 15.33 5.33 -9.90
C ILE A 74 15.58 5.23 -11.40
N GLU A 75 16.75 4.74 -11.80
CA GLU A 75 17.14 4.68 -13.21
C GLU A 75 16.51 3.49 -13.96
N SER A 76 16.34 2.34 -13.30
CA SER A 76 15.77 1.14 -13.90
C SER A 76 14.97 0.27 -12.93
N PHE A 77 14.24 -0.69 -13.47
CA PHE A 77 13.46 -1.70 -12.71
C PHE A 77 14.10 -3.09 -12.78
N ASP A 78 15.29 -3.23 -13.35
CA ASP A 78 15.81 -4.53 -13.84
C ASP A 78 16.05 -5.53 -12.70
N ASP A 79 16.33 -5.04 -11.49
CA ASP A 79 16.48 -5.85 -10.27
C ASP A 79 15.18 -6.00 -9.47
N CYS A 80 14.05 -5.52 -9.99
CA CYS A 80 12.79 -5.37 -9.26
C CYS A 80 11.68 -6.22 -9.85
N LYS A 81 10.92 -6.92 -8.99
CA LYS A 81 9.62 -7.48 -9.39
C LYS A 81 8.63 -6.32 -9.52
N VAL A 82 8.16 -6.05 -10.73
CA VAL A 82 7.23 -4.95 -11.02
C VAL A 82 5.84 -5.45 -11.44
N PRO A 83 4.76 -4.76 -11.06
CA PRO A 83 4.66 -3.84 -9.91
C PRO A 83 4.58 -4.71 -8.65
N GLY A 84 5.65 -4.81 -7.86
CA GLY A 84 5.78 -5.81 -6.79
C GLY A 84 4.49 -6.06 -6.02
N SER A 85 4.08 -7.32 -5.85
CA SER A 85 2.72 -7.69 -5.39
C SER A 85 2.66 -8.14 -3.93
N GLY A 86 3.76 -7.98 -3.18
CA GLY A 86 3.87 -8.43 -1.79
C GLY A 86 3.42 -7.38 -0.79
N PHE A 87 2.80 -7.82 0.30
CA PHE A 87 2.47 -7.01 1.46
C PHE A 87 3.16 -7.61 2.68
N THR A 88 3.84 -6.77 3.46
CA THR A 88 4.38 -7.16 4.77
C THR A 88 3.38 -6.70 5.83
N TRP A 89 2.51 -7.61 6.26
CA TRP A 89 1.44 -7.33 7.22
C TRP A 89 1.97 -7.32 8.65
N TYR A 90 1.47 -6.39 9.47
CA TYR A 90 1.72 -6.31 10.90
C TYR A 90 0.39 -6.13 11.64
N LYS A 91 0.29 -6.68 12.86
CA LYS A 91 -0.89 -6.47 13.69
C LYS A 91 -0.97 -5.00 14.06
N ASP A 92 -2.10 -4.37 13.75
CA ASP A 92 -2.40 -3.02 14.20
C ASP A 92 -2.88 -3.18 15.64
N GLU A 93 -1.94 -3.26 16.59
CA GLU A 93 -2.28 -3.28 17.99
C GLU A 93 -2.95 -1.94 18.29
N ASP A 94 -4.24 -1.98 18.64
CA ASP A 94 -4.97 -0.83 19.15
C ASP A 94 -4.03 -0.06 20.06
N SER A 95 -3.66 1.15 19.62
CA SER A 95 -2.79 2.03 20.39
C SER A 95 -3.48 2.25 21.72
N LYS A 96 -3.10 1.45 22.73
CA LYS A 96 -3.52 1.65 24.11
C LYS A 96 -2.95 2.99 24.53
N THR A 97 -3.79 4.02 24.50
CA THR A 97 -3.61 5.23 25.29
C THR A 97 -4.98 5.80 25.64
#